data_AF-A0A8X6I8S9-F1
#
_entry.id   AF-A0A8X6I8S9-F1
#
_cell.length_a   1.000
_cell.length_b   1.000
_cell.length_c   1.000
_cell.angle_alpha   90.00
_cell.angle_beta   90.00
_cell.angle_gamma   90.00
#
_symmetry.space_group_name_H-M   'P 1'
#
loop_
_entity.id
_entity.type
_entity.pdbx_description
1 polymer ?
#
loop_
_entity_poly.entity_id
_entity_poly.type
_entity_poly.pdbx_seq_one_letter_code
_entity_poly.pdbx_strand_id
1 'polypeptide(L)'
;MVAVPDPTPVVIERVYRDSSGGENQRVPMYMVLLLVTGYICGGAVLFSLWEKWTFLNGAYFCFITLSTIGFGDLVPGSDIFDAQSGQAKLIICCLYLIMGLAIIAMSFNLVQEEVVIKCKNVARNLGLLKSENDYDD
;
A
#
# COMPACT_ATOMS: atom_id res chain seq x y z
N MET A 1 -37.82 23.49 17.14
CA MET A 1 -37.38 22.08 17.01
C MET A 1 -38.16 21.48 15.87
N VAL A 2 -37.60 21.48 14.66
CA VAL A 2 -38.24 20.88 13.48
C VAL A 2 -38.00 19.38 13.57
N ALA A 3 -39.07 18.60 13.71
CA ALA A 3 -38.99 17.15 13.64
C ALA A 3 -38.56 16.76 12.22
N VAL A 4 -37.38 16.15 12.11
CA VAL A 4 -36.95 15.52 10.85
C VAL A 4 -37.87 14.31 10.66
N PRO A 5 -38.63 14.21 9.56
CA PRO A 5 -39.49 13.07 9.32
C PRO A 5 -38.65 11.79 9.18
N ASP A 6 -39.08 10.73 9.87
CA ASP A 6 -38.42 9.42 9.84
C ASP A 6 -38.38 8.92 8.37
N PRO A 7 -37.19 8.58 7.83
CA PRO A 7 -37.07 8.15 6.44
C PRO A 7 -37.85 6.85 6.22
N THR A 8 -38.60 6.76 5.11
CA THR A 8 -39.32 5.55 4.75
C THR A 8 -38.34 4.39 4.51
N PRO A 9 -38.72 3.13 4.80
CA PRO A 9 -37.82 1.98 4.71
C PRO A 9 -37.17 1.80 3.33
N VAL A 10 -37.86 2.24 2.26
CA VAL A 10 -37.37 2.22 0.87
C VAL A 10 -36.19 3.18 0.65
N VAL A 11 -36.14 4.30 1.38
CA VAL A 11 -35.04 5.28 1.28
C VAL A 11 -33.78 4.75 1.98
N ILE A 12 -33.94 4.11 3.15
CA ILE A 12 -32.83 3.48 3.87
C ILE A 12 -32.21 2.34 3.04
N GLU A 13 -33.05 1.51 2.41
CA GLU A 13 -32.58 0.43 1.53
C GLU A 13 -31.87 0.96 0.28
N ARG A 14 -32.33 2.07 -0.31
CA ARG A 14 -31.62 2.74 -1.43
C ARG A 14 -30.28 3.34 -0.99
N VAL A 15 -30.22 3.99 0.17
CA VAL A 15 -28.98 4.59 0.71
C VAL A 15 -27.96 3.51 1.07
N TYR A 16 -28.41 2.35 1.58
CA TYR A 16 -27.56 1.19 1.83
C TYR A 16 -27.10 0.52 0.54
N ARG A 17 -27.99 0.41 -0.47
CA ARG A 17 -27.68 -0.16 -1.78
C ARG A 17 -26.70 0.71 -2.59
N ASP A 18 -26.75 2.03 -2.42
CA ASP A 18 -25.81 2.97 -3.03
C ASP A 18 -24.40 2.86 -2.41
N SER A 19 -24.32 2.56 -1.11
CA SER A 19 -23.05 2.22 -0.43
C SER A 19 -22.50 0.81 -0.75
N SER A 20 -23.25 -0.03 -1.47
CA SER A 20 -22.84 -1.38 -1.87
C SER A 20 -22.58 -1.52 -3.38
N GLY A 21 -22.46 -0.39 -4.09
CA GLY A 21 -22.24 -0.33 -5.54
C GLY A 21 -20.83 0.07 -5.96
N GLY A 22 -19.82 -0.09 -5.10
CA GLY A 22 -18.43 0.04 -5.52
C GLY A 22 -18.11 -1.12 -6.47
N GLU A 23 -18.07 -0.83 -7.77
CA GLU A 23 -17.66 -1.78 -8.80
C GLU A 23 -16.40 -2.51 -8.32
N ASN A 24 -16.48 -3.84 -8.26
CA ASN A 24 -15.41 -4.75 -7.88
C ASN A 24 -14.30 -4.69 -8.94
N GLN A 25 -13.62 -3.55 -9.04
CA GLN A 25 -12.42 -3.41 -9.84
C GLN A 25 -11.29 -4.04 -9.03
N ARG A 26 -11.24 -5.37 -9.10
CA ARG A 26 -10.18 -6.18 -8.53
C ARG A 26 -8.86 -5.64 -9.04
N VAL A 27 -8.13 -4.90 -8.21
CA VAL A 27 -6.81 -4.40 -8.55
C VAL A 27 -5.89 -5.60 -8.58
N PRO A 28 -5.49 -6.05 -9.77
CA PRO A 28 -4.80 -7.31 -9.85
C PRO A 28 -3.43 -7.15 -9.18
N MET A 29 -3.05 -8.14 -8.39
CA MET A 29 -1.87 -8.11 -7.51
C MET A 29 -0.57 -7.67 -8.21
N TYR A 30 -0.46 -7.91 -9.52
CA TYR A 30 0.68 -7.46 -10.31
C TYR A 30 0.81 -5.93 -10.40
N MET A 31 -0.30 -5.18 -10.35
CA MET A 31 -0.28 -3.71 -10.40
C MET A 31 0.43 -3.14 -9.17
N VAL A 32 0.17 -3.72 -7.99
CA VAL A 32 0.83 -3.33 -6.74
C VAL A 32 2.33 -3.63 -6.80
N LEU A 33 2.70 -4.83 -7.27
CA LEU A 33 4.10 -5.21 -7.43
C LEU A 33 4.82 -4.27 -8.40
N LEU A 34 4.23 -3.98 -9.57
CA LEU A 34 4.79 -3.05 -10.54
C LEU A 34 4.93 -1.63 -9.98
N LEU A 35 3.96 -1.18 -9.19
CA LEU A 35 3.99 0.15 -8.57
C LEU A 35 5.12 0.25 -7.54
N VAL A 36 5.27 -0.74 -6.66
CA VAL A 36 6.36 -0.77 -5.67
C VAL A 36 7.72 -0.90 -6.36
N THR A 37 7.84 -1.77 -7.36
CA THR A 37 9.08 -1.91 -8.14
C THR A 37 9.41 -0.61 -8.88
N GLY A 38 8.44 0.01 -9.54
CA GLY A 38 8.62 1.30 -10.23
C GLY A 38 9.05 2.41 -9.27
N TYR A 39 8.46 2.45 -8.07
CA TYR A 39 8.82 3.38 -7.01
C TYR A 39 10.29 3.20 -6.59
N ILE A 40 10.71 1.96 -6.32
CA ILE A 40 12.10 1.61 -5.97
C ILE A 40 13.06 2.00 -7.11
N CYS A 41 12.72 1.70 -8.36
CA CYS A 41 13.54 2.08 -9.51
C CYS A 41 13.68 3.60 -9.65
N GLY A 42 12.61 4.36 -9.42
CA GLY A 42 12.64 5.83 -9.41
C GLY A 42 13.57 6.38 -8.32
N GLY A 43 13.46 5.86 -7.09
CA GLY A 43 14.39 6.21 -6.01
C GLY A 43 15.82 5.82 -6.31
N ALA A 44 16.04 4.62 -6.88
CA ALA A 44 17.36 4.14 -7.25
C ALA A 44 18.08 5.09 -8.21
N VAL A 45 17.38 5.59 -9.24
CA VAL A 45 17.93 6.59 -10.17
C VAL A 45 18.21 7.91 -9.45
N LEU A 46 17.27 8.38 -8.62
CA LEU A 46 17.43 9.64 -7.89
C LEU A 46 18.66 9.63 -6.97
N PHE A 47 18.81 8.59 -6.14
CA PHE A 47 19.94 8.46 -5.21
C PHE A 47 21.25 8.10 -5.92
N SER A 48 21.19 7.31 -6.99
CA SER A 48 22.37 7.00 -7.82
C SER A 48 22.96 8.28 -8.44
N LEU A 49 22.12 9.22 -8.90
CA LEU A 49 22.59 10.49 -9.46
C LEU A 49 23.13 11.45 -8.39
N TRP A 50 22.51 11.51 -7.21
CA TRP A 50 22.92 12.43 -6.15
C TRP A 50 24.15 12.01 -5.35
N GLU A 51 24.27 10.73 -5.06
CA GLU A 51 25.41 10.18 -4.30
C GLU A 51 26.46 9.52 -5.20
N LYS A 52 26.27 9.60 -6.53
CA LYS A 52 27.13 8.93 -7.52
C LYS A 52 27.27 7.42 -7.24
N TRP A 53 26.27 6.82 -6.59
CA TRP A 53 26.20 5.38 -6.37
C TRP A 53 25.88 4.65 -7.67
N THR A 54 26.23 3.38 -7.75
CA THR A 54 25.73 2.54 -8.84
C THR A 54 24.20 2.38 -8.73
N PHE A 55 23.52 2.16 -9.85
CA PHE A 55 22.08 1.92 -9.84
C PHE A 55 21.69 0.77 -8.89
N LEU A 56 22.50 -0.28 -8.84
CA LEU A 56 22.32 -1.41 -7.92
C LEU A 56 22.41 -1.00 -6.45
N ASN A 57 23.37 -0.15 -6.07
CA ASN A 57 23.48 0.36 -4.70
C ASN A 57 22.31 1.27 -4.34
N GLY A 58 21.85 2.10 -5.27
CA GLY A 58 20.65 2.94 -5.08
C GLY A 58 19.38 2.10 -4.91
N ALA A 59 19.20 1.08 -5.74
CA ALA A 59 18.06 0.15 -5.65
C ALA A 59 18.11 -0.69 -4.36
N TYR A 60 19.30 -1.16 -3.99
CA TYR A 60 19.52 -1.83 -2.71
C TYR A 60 19.12 -0.92 -1.56
N PHE A 61 19.65 0.31 -1.48
CA PHE A 61 19.27 1.26 -0.43
C PHE A 61 17.75 1.44 -0.35
N CYS A 62 17.09 1.77 -1.47
CA CYS A 62 15.64 1.96 -1.50
C CYS A 62 14.87 0.71 -1.04
N PHE A 63 15.25 -0.49 -1.50
CA PHE A 63 14.59 -1.72 -1.11
C PHE A 63 14.77 -2.02 0.38
N ILE A 64 15.99 -1.94 0.91
CA ILE A 64 16.34 -2.31 2.28
C ILE A 64 15.67 -1.34 3.28
N THR A 65 15.58 -0.06 2.91
CA THR A 65 14.91 0.94 3.75
C THR A 65 13.38 0.83 3.70
N LEU A 66 12.79 0.66 2.51
CA LEU A 66 11.32 0.53 2.38
C LEU A 66 10.79 -0.81 2.89
N SER A 67 11.58 -1.89 2.78
CA SER A 67 11.28 -3.18 3.41
C SER A 67 11.47 -3.17 4.92
N THR A 68 11.94 -2.05 5.50
CA THR A 68 12.21 -1.86 6.93
C THR A 68 13.31 -2.78 7.49
N ILE A 69 14.12 -3.42 6.63
CA ILE A 69 15.30 -4.19 7.04
C ILE A 69 16.36 -3.26 7.65
N GLY A 70 16.65 -2.15 6.97
CA GLY A 70 17.41 -1.02 7.51
C GLY A 70 18.84 -1.32 8.00
N PHE A 71 19.68 -2.01 7.20
CA PHE A 71 21.08 -2.29 7.59
C PHE A 71 21.92 -1.03 7.89
N GLY A 72 21.63 0.10 7.22
CA GLY A 72 22.29 1.38 7.47
C GLY A 72 23.73 1.47 6.96
N ASP A 73 24.14 0.55 6.09
CA ASP A 73 25.43 0.50 5.41
C ASP A 73 25.57 1.57 4.32
N LEU A 74 24.47 1.90 3.66
CA LEU A 74 24.37 2.97 2.66
C LEU A 74 23.38 4.02 3.16
N VAL A 75 23.83 5.26 3.34
CA VAL A 75 23.01 6.38 3.80
C VAL A 75 23.36 7.65 3.03
N PRO A 76 22.38 8.35 2.44
CA PRO A 76 22.63 9.61 1.76
C PRO A 76 23.15 10.69 2.73
N GLY A 77 24.01 11.59 2.25
CA GLY A 77 24.61 12.66 3.04
C GLY A 77 25.78 12.24 3.92
N SER A 78 26.38 11.06 3.68
CA SER A 78 27.56 10.56 4.41
C SER A 78 28.88 11.20 3.95
N ASP A 79 28.93 11.83 2.77
CA ASP A 79 30.13 12.51 2.28
C ASP A 79 30.36 13.84 3.02
N ILE A 80 31.43 13.88 3.83
CA ILE A 80 31.83 14.99 4.72
C ILE A 80 32.20 16.27 3.93
N PHE A 81 32.56 16.14 2.66
CA PHE A 81 33.05 17.25 1.83
C PHE A 81 31.95 18.23 1.38
N ASP A 82 30.67 17.88 1.52
CA ASP A 82 29.54 18.65 1.00
C ASP A 82 28.48 18.91 2.10
N ALA A 83 28.94 19.28 3.30
CA ALA A 83 28.12 19.43 4.51
C ALA A 83 26.91 20.38 4.37
N GLN A 84 26.93 21.31 3.42
CA GLN A 84 25.79 22.20 3.12
C GLN A 84 24.70 21.52 2.26
N SER A 85 25.06 20.61 1.35
CA SER A 85 24.11 19.92 0.48
C SER A 85 23.60 18.60 1.09
N GLY A 86 24.33 18.01 2.06
CA GLY A 86 23.92 16.80 2.77
C GLY A 86 22.57 16.92 3.49
N GLN A 87 22.26 18.09 4.08
CA GLN A 87 20.99 18.31 4.78
C GLN A 87 19.77 18.26 3.85
N ALA A 88 19.88 18.84 2.64
CA ALA A 88 18.81 18.80 1.66
C ALA A 88 18.56 17.37 1.14
N LYS A 89 19.63 16.61 0.91
CA LYS A 89 19.56 15.20 0.50
C LYS A 89 18.85 14.34 1.55
N LEU A 90 19.13 14.57 2.84
CA LEU A 90 18.46 13.88 3.95
C LEU A 90 16.98 14.24 4.06
N ILE A 91 16.62 15.52 3.92
CA ILE A 91 15.20 15.93 3.95
C ILE A 91 14.43 15.26 2.81
N ILE A 92 14.99 15.24 1.61
CA ILE A 92 14.35 14.64 0.44
C ILE A 92 14.30 13.12 0.57
N CYS A 93 15.33 12.51 1.17
CA CYS A 93 15.30 11.10 1.57
C CYS A 93 14.14 10.80 2.52
N CYS A 94 13.99 11.57 3.60
CA CYS A 94 12.89 11.39 4.54
C CYS A 94 11.53 11.55 3.88
N LEU A 95 11.33 12.58 3.05
CA LEU A 95 10.09 12.80 2.30
C LEU A 95 9.78 11.63 1.35
N TYR A 96 10.80 11.14 0.64
CA TYR A 96 10.68 9.95 -0.19
C TYR A 96 10.25 8.76 0.67
N LEU A 97 10.96 8.44 1.75
CA LEU A 97 10.62 7.28 2.59
C LEU A 97 9.20 7.36 3.18
N ILE A 98 8.75 8.53 3.62
CA ILE A 98 7.38 8.71 4.13
C ILE A 98 6.35 8.42 3.04
N MET A 99 6.55 8.96 1.83
CA MET A 99 5.65 8.68 0.71
C MET A 99 5.68 7.20 0.29
N GLY A 100 6.86 6.59 0.24
CA GLY A 100 7.03 5.19 -0.11
C GLY A 100 6.37 4.25 0.88
N LEU A 101 6.51 4.52 2.18
CA LEU A 101 5.84 3.74 3.23
C LEU A 101 4.31 3.92 3.18
N ALA A 102 3.81 5.11 2.88
CA ALA A 102 2.37 5.34 2.72
C ALA A 102 1.79 4.54 1.53
N ILE A 103 2.50 4.56 0.40
CA ILE A 103 2.15 3.78 -0.80
C ILE A 103 2.15 2.28 -0.49
N ILE A 104 3.20 1.79 0.19
CA ILE A 104 3.33 0.39 0.57
C ILE A 104 2.22 -0.02 1.55
N ALA A 105 1.89 0.83 2.54
CA ALA A 105 0.81 0.56 3.48
C ALA A 105 -0.57 0.47 2.79
N MET A 106 -0.89 1.42 1.91
CA MET A 106 -2.13 1.38 1.12
C MET A 106 -2.18 0.15 0.21
N SER A 107 -1.05 -0.18 -0.41
CA SER A 107 -0.90 -1.37 -1.24
C SER A 107 -1.14 -2.66 -0.46
N PHE A 108 -0.63 -2.76 0.77
CA PHE A 108 -0.86 -3.91 1.64
C PHE A 108 -2.34 -4.06 2.00
N ASN A 109 -3.05 -2.97 2.26
CA ASN A 109 -4.49 -3.02 2.53
C ASN A 109 -5.26 -3.62 1.34
N LEU A 110 -4.94 -3.17 0.11
CA LEU A 110 -5.56 -3.71 -1.12
C LEU A 110 -5.25 -5.21 -1.33
N VAL A 111 -3.99 -5.61 -1.11
CA VAL A 111 -3.58 -7.01 -1.23
C VAL A 111 -4.27 -7.87 -0.16
N GLN A 112 -4.42 -7.35 1.06
CA GLN A 112 -5.12 -8.04 2.14
C GLN A 112 -6.57 -8.31 1.77
N GLU A 113 -7.29 -7.33 1.24
CA GLU A 113 -8.68 -7.48 0.79
C GLU A 113 -8.81 -8.57 -0.29
N GLU A 114 -7.95 -8.53 -1.32
CA GLU A 114 -7.88 -9.54 -2.39
C GLU A 114 -7.61 -10.95 -1.83
N VAL A 115 -6.64 -11.09 -0.93
CA VAL A 115 -6.26 -12.38 -0.33
C VAL A 115 -7.41 -12.91 0.51
N VAL A 116 -8.06 -12.09 1.33
CA VAL A 116 -9.22 -12.48 2.13
C VAL A 116 -10.37 -12.97 1.23
N ILE A 117 -10.63 -12.28 0.12
CA ILE A 117 -11.65 -12.69 -0.85
C ILE A 117 -11.30 -14.04 -1.49
N LYS A 118 -10.05 -14.24 -1.92
CA LYS A 118 -9.60 -15.51 -2.51
C LYS A 118 -9.64 -16.65 -1.49
N CYS A 119 -9.18 -16.43 -0.27
CA CYS A 119 -9.26 -17.40 0.82
C CYS A 119 -10.70 -17.81 1.11
N LYS A 120 -11.65 -16.85 1.16
CA LYS A 120 -13.07 -17.15 1.33
C LYS A 120 -13.64 -17.99 0.17
N ASN A 121 -13.19 -17.73 -1.06
CA ASN A 121 -13.61 -18.49 -2.23
C ASN A 121 -13.03 -19.91 -2.25
N VAL A 122 -11.77 -20.08 -1.84
CA VAL A 122 -11.12 -21.39 -1.68
C VAL A 122 -11.78 -22.18 -0.55
N ALA A 123 -12.05 -21.55 0.60
CA ALA A 123 -12.75 -22.19 1.72
C ALA A 123 -14.16 -22.68 1.34
N ARG A 124 -14.88 -21.91 0.52
CA ARG A 124 -16.18 -22.33 -0.03
C ARG A 124 -16.04 -23.52 -0.99
N ASN A 125 -15.04 -23.51 -1.87
CA ASN A 125 -14.75 -24.64 -2.77
C ASN A 125 -14.32 -25.91 -2.02
N LEU A 126 -13.70 -25.78 -0.85
CA LEU A 126 -13.29 -26.89 0.00
C LEU A 126 -14.42 -27.40 0.93
N GLY A 127 -15.63 -26.80 0.88
CA GLY A 127 -16.77 -27.22 1.69
C GLY A 127 -16.65 -26.91 3.20
N LEU A 128 -15.68 -26.08 3.59
CA LEU A 128 -15.42 -25.72 5.00
C LEU A 128 -16.38 -24.65 5.56
N LEU A 129 -17.15 -23.97 4.70
CA LEU A 129 -18.21 -23.05 5.09
C LEU A 129 -19.56 -23.74 4.86
N LYS A 130 -20.01 -24.54 5.83
CA LYS A 130 -21.40 -24.98 5.92
C LYS A 130 -22.25 -23.76 6.29
N SER A 131 -23.30 -23.46 5.52
CA SER A 131 -24.27 -22.43 5.87
C SER A 131 -24.95 -22.88 7.16
N GLU A 132 -24.95 -22.01 8.17
CA GLU A 132 -25.68 -22.19 9.43
C GLU A 132 -27.19 -22.01 9.14
N ASN A 133 -27.77 -22.99 8.47
CA ASN A 133 -29.21 -23.13 8.18
C ASN A 133 -29.68 -24.58 8.41
N ASP A 134 -28.92 -25.34 9.22
CA ASP A 134 -29.17 -26.75 9.56
C ASP A 134 -29.44 -26.92 11.08
N TYR A 135 -29.95 -25.88 11.75
CA TYR A 135 -30.34 -25.93 13.18
C TYR A 135 -31.87 -25.97 13.40
N ASP A 136 -32.65 -26.05 12.32
CA ASP A 136 -34.12 -26.18 12.36
C ASP A 136 -34.58 -27.50 11.70
N ASP A 137 -33.99 -28.63 12.10
CA ASP A 137 -34.61 -29.96 12.00
C ASP A 137 -34.33 -30.77 13.28
#